data_AF-A0AAN0Y2I7-F1
#
_entry.id   AF-A0AAN0Y2I7-F1
#
_cell.length_a   1.000
_cell.length_b   1.000
_cell.length_c   1.000
_cell.angle_alpha   90.00
_cell.angle_beta   90.00
_cell.angle_gamma   90.00
#
_symmetry.space_group_name_H-M   'P 1'
#
loop_
_entity.id
_entity.type
_entity.pdbx_description
1 polymer ?
#
loop_
_entity_poly.entity_id
_entity_poly.type
_entity_poly.pdbx_seq_one_letter_code
_entity_poly.pdbx_strand_id
1 'polypeptide(L)'
;MARKIYEYNGMIGLPTIAKAYGMKQVTLSYRVRTMGMSIEEAVHTPVAPRGEKLPCREKIKENVEKIVATSLTPLWKLALGVVGE
;
A
#
# COMPACT_ATOMS: atom_id res chain seq x y z
N MET A 1 16.98 11.67 12.89
CA MET A 1 16.39 10.79 11.85
C MET A 1 17.42 10.59 10.74
N ALA A 2 17.84 9.36 10.45
CA ALA A 2 18.79 9.07 9.39
C ALA A 2 18.20 9.42 8.01
N ARG A 3 19.00 10.04 7.13
CA ARG A 3 18.61 10.26 5.73
C ARG A 3 18.73 8.92 5.00
N LYS A 4 17.59 8.30 4.69
CA LYS A 4 17.56 7.12 3.83
C LYS A 4 17.88 7.56 2.40
N ILE A 5 18.94 7.01 1.83
CA ILE A 5 19.33 7.22 0.43
C ILE A 5 18.43 6.30 -0.40
N TYR A 6 17.82 6.85 -1.44
CA TYR A 6 16.93 6.11 -2.33
C TYR A 6 17.56 6.12 -3.71
N GLU A 7 17.75 4.95 -4.29
CA GLU A 7 18.33 4.77 -5.61
C GLU A 7 17.28 4.13 -6.50
N TYR A 8 17.00 4.72 -7.65
CA TYR A 8 16.05 4.17 -8.61
C TYR A 8 16.45 4.56 -10.02
N ASN A 9 16.60 3.56 -10.89
CA ASN A 9 16.95 3.74 -12.30
C ASN A 9 18.21 4.62 -12.54
N GLY A 10 19.26 4.41 -11.72
CA GLY A 10 20.50 5.20 -11.76
C GLY A 10 20.40 6.61 -11.17
N MET A 11 19.22 7.03 -10.69
CA MET A 11 19.02 8.31 -10.02
C MET A 11 19.11 8.16 -8.51
N ILE A 12 19.91 9.03 -7.90
CA ILE A 12 20.12 9.05 -6.46
C ILE A 12 19.28 10.19 -5.85
N GLY A 13 18.45 9.81 -4.89
CA GLY A 13 17.66 10.70 -4.07
C GLY A 13 16.23 10.92 -4.58
N LEU A 14 15.30 10.97 -3.62
CA LEU A 14 13.89 11.34 -3.85
C LEU A 14 13.69 12.63 -4.68
N PRO A 15 14.44 13.73 -4.50
CA PRO A 15 14.20 14.94 -5.30
C PRO A 15 14.55 14.75 -6.77
N THR A 16 15.60 13.99 -7.08
CA THR A 16 16.04 13.69 -8.45
C THR A 16 15.02 12.80 -9.14
N ILE A 17 14.62 11.71 -8.47
CA ILE A 17 13.61 10.77 -8.95
C ILE A 17 12.29 11.51 -9.19
N ALA A 18 11.81 12.29 -8.22
CA ALA A 18 10.57 13.03 -8.36
C ALA A 18 10.58 13.98 -9.57
N LYS A 19 11.69 14.71 -9.81
CA LYS A 19 11.83 15.59 -10.97
C LYS A 19 11.78 14.83 -12.30
N ALA A 20 12.48 13.69 -12.40
CA ALA A 20 12.51 12.89 -13.62
C ALA A 20 11.13 12.35 -14.01
N TYR A 21 10.31 11.99 -13.01
CA TYR A 21 8.94 11.50 -13.21
C TYR A 21 7.87 12.61 -13.16
N GLY A 22 8.25 13.89 -13.15
CA GLY A 22 7.30 15.01 -13.17
C GLY A 22 6.45 15.15 -11.90
N MET A 23 6.90 14.60 -10.77
CA MET A 23 6.18 14.60 -9.50
C MET A 23 6.74 15.62 -8.51
N LYS A 24 5.90 16.03 -7.56
CA LYS A 24 6.36 16.79 -6.40
C LYS A 24 7.11 15.86 -5.44
N GLN A 25 8.28 16.29 -4.98
CA GLN A 25 9.08 15.57 -3.97
C GLN A 25 8.26 15.22 -2.73
N VAL A 26 7.38 16.11 -2.28
CA VAL A 26 6.51 15.91 -1.11
C VAL A 26 5.58 14.71 -1.32
N THR A 27 5.03 14.54 -2.54
CA THR A 27 4.17 13.40 -2.89
C THR A 27 4.93 12.09 -2.86
N LEU A 28 6.11 12.06 -3.48
CA LEU A 28 6.96 10.86 -3.48
C LEU A 28 7.40 10.48 -2.06
N SER A 29 7.81 11.48 -1.25
CA SER A 29 8.19 11.30 0.15
C SER A 29 7.04 10.75 1.00
N TYR A 30 5.82 11.26 0.81
CA TYR A 30 4.63 10.78 1.52
C TYR A 30 4.29 9.33 1.15
N ARG A 31 4.34 8.97 -0.14
CA ARG A 31 4.11 7.58 -0.60
C ARG A 31 5.09 6.61 0.05
N VAL A 32 6.37 6.97 0.09
CA VAL A 32 7.41 6.09 0.61
C VAL A 32 7.41 6.03 2.15
N ARG A 33 7.25 7.17 2.83
CA ARG A 33 7.36 7.24 4.30
C ARG A 33 6.05 6.95 5.03
N THR A 34 4.93 7.41 4.50
CA THR A 34 3.63 7.31 5.17
C THR A 34 2.81 6.14 4.64
N MET A 35 2.80 5.91 3.32
CA MET A 35 2.09 4.78 2.73
C MET A 35 2.91 3.50 2.69
N GLY A 36 4.23 3.57 2.96
CA GLY A 36 5.12 2.41 2.95
C GLY A 36 5.33 1.80 1.56
N MET A 37 5.08 2.56 0.50
CA MET A 37 5.26 2.09 -0.88
C MET A 37 6.75 1.99 -1.23
N SER A 38 7.11 1.02 -2.08
CA SER A 38 8.43 1.00 -2.72
C SER A 38 8.58 2.17 -3.69
N ILE A 39 9.80 2.53 -4.06
CA ILE A 39 10.04 3.66 -4.97
C ILE A 39 9.33 3.43 -6.32
N GLU A 40 9.40 2.21 -6.84
CA GLU A 40 8.81 1.81 -8.13
C GLU A 40 7.29 1.97 -8.08
N GLU A 41 6.66 1.36 -7.06
CA GLU A 41 5.23 1.47 -6.80
C GLU A 41 4.79 2.93 -6.62
N ALA A 42 5.58 3.72 -5.89
CA ALA A 42 5.32 5.14 -5.64
C ALA A 42 5.43 5.99 -6.90
N VAL A 43 6.24 5.59 -7.89
CA VAL A 43 6.37 6.28 -9.18
C VAL A 43 5.26 5.85 -10.15
N HIS A 44 4.84 4.59 -10.12
CA HIS A 44 3.77 4.09 -10.98
C HIS A 44 2.36 4.41 -10.47
N THR A 45 2.19 4.84 -9.22
CA THR A 45 0.86 5.18 -8.70
C THR A 45 0.33 6.47 -9.35
N PRO A 46 -0.85 6.44 -9.98
CA PRO A 46 -1.46 7.66 -10.53
C PRO A 46 -1.76 8.66 -9.40
N VAL A 47 -1.59 9.94 -9.68
CA VAL A 47 -2.01 11.03 -8.79
C VAL A 47 -3.45 11.37 -9.16
N ALA A 48 -4.42 11.06 -8.29
CA ALA A 48 -5.80 11.46 -8.58
C ALA A 48 -5.93 12.98 -8.64
N PRO A 49 -6.77 13.48 -9.56
CA PRO A 49 -7.15 14.88 -9.58
C PRO A 49 -7.85 15.25 -8.26
N ARG A 50 -7.71 16.52 -7.88
CA ARG A 50 -8.25 17.06 -6.63
C ARG A 50 -9.78 16.91 -6.64
N GLY A 51 -10.33 16.04 -5.79
CA GLY A 51 -11.78 15.78 -5.68
C GLY A 51 -12.19 14.33 -5.95
N GLU A 52 -11.32 13.53 -6.55
CA GLU A 52 -11.60 12.12 -6.86
C GLU A 52 -10.85 11.20 -5.86
N LYS A 53 -11.58 10.31 -5.20
CA LYS A 53 -11.01 9.41 -4.19
C LYS A 53 -10.31 8.25 -4.92
N LEU A 54 -8.99 8.12 -4.74
CA LEU A 54 -8.29 6.89 -5.15
C LEU A 54 -8.83 5.71 -4.33
N PRO A 55 -9.03 4.52 -4.93
CA PRO A 55 -9.43 3.33 -4.20
C PRO A 55 -8.22 2.75 -3.46
N CYS A 56 -7.75 3.43 -2.41
CA CYS A 56 -6.58 3.01 -1.65
C CYS A 56 -6.96 2.61 -0.22
N ARG A 57 -7.71 1.50 -0.10
CA ARG A 57 -7.71 0.60 1.08
C ARG A 57 -8.41 -0.76 0.86
N GLU A 58 -9.07 -0.97 -0.28
CA GLU A 58 -9.89 -2.18 -0.50
C GLU A 58 -9.06 -3.46 -0.74
N LYS A 59 -7.90 -3.38 -1.41
CA LYS A 59 -7.09 -4.58 -1.73
C LYS A 59 -6.52 -5.30 -0.50
N ILE A 60 -6.31 -4.61 0.61
CA ILE A 60 -5.84 -5.23 1.86
C ILE A 60 -7.00 -5.96 2.55
N LYS A 61 -8.22 -5.40 2.51
CA LYS A 61 -9.42 -6.06 3.06
C LYS A 61 -9.74 -7.33 2.30
N GLU A 62 -9.77 -7.26 0.96
CA GLU A 62 -10.15 -8.40 0.13
C GLU A 62 -9.20 -9.61 0.33
N ASN A 63 -7.90 -9.38 0.53
CA ASN A 63 -6.95 -10.46 0.81
C ASN A 63 -7.09 -11.04 2.23
N VAL A 64 -7.40 -10.21 3.22
CA VAL A 64 -7.70 -10.65 4.59
C VAL A 64 -9.00 -11.46 4.62
N GLU A 65 -10.03 -11.00 3.91
CA GLU A 65 -11.33 -11.68 3.81
C GLU A 65 -11.22 -13.04 3.13
N LYS A 66 -10.39 -13.17 2.08
CA LYS A 66 -10.12 -14.46 1.43
C LYS A 66 -9.37 -15.44 2.35
N ILE A 67 -8.40 -14.97 3.13
CA ILE A 67 -7.67 -15.80 4.09
C ILE A 67 -8.62 -16.26 5.21
N VAL A 68 -9.44 -15.36 5.75
CA VAL A 68 -10.45 -15.64 6.78
C VAL A 68 -11.59 -16.54 6.26
N ALA A 69 -11.89 -16.52 4.96
CA ALA A 69 -12.88 -17.42 4.37
C ALA A 69 -12.31 -18.83 4.10
N THR A 70 -11.01 -18.93 3.78
CA THR A 70 -10.34 -20.22 3.50
C THR A 70 -10.00 -20.95 4.79
N SER A 71 -9.71 -20.22 5.87
CA SER A 71 -9.67 -20.76 7.22
C SER A 71 -10.95 -20.39 7.93
N LEU A 72 -11.97 -21.25 7.87
CA LEU A 72 -12.82 -21.59 9.03
C LEU A 72 -14.21 -22.10 8.58
N THR A 73 -14.48 -23.36 8.88
CA THR A 73 -15.49 -23.57 9.91
C THR A 73 -14.96 -22.91 11.18
N PRO A 74 -15.66 -21.92 11.76
CA PRO A 74 -15.08 -21.17 12.85
C PRO A 74 -14.72 -22.08 14.02
N LEU A 75 -13.45 -22.12 14.43
CA LEU A 75 -13.02 -22.90 15.59
C LEU A 75 -13.80 -22.51 16.86
N TRP A 76 -14.23 -21.25 16.94
CA TRP A 76 -15.15 -20.79 17.98
C TRP A 76 -16.56 -21.40 17.87
N LYS A 77 -17.03 -21.73 16.66
CA LYS A 77 -18.30 -22.42 16.40
C LYS A 77 -18.25 -23.87 16.89
N LEU A 78 -17.11 -24.56 16.71
CA LEU A 78 -16.84 -25.88 17.31
C LEU A 78 -16.73 -25.81 18.84
N ALA A 79 -16.00 -24.82 19.37
CA ALA A 79 -15.81 -24.65 20.81
C ALA A 79 -17.11 -24.32 21.56
N LEU A 80 -18.06 -23.62 20.92
CA LEU A 80 -19.38 -23.32 21.46
C LEU A 80 -20.42 -24.42 21.18
N GLY A 81 -20.03 -25.54 20.56
CA GLY A 81 -20.91 -26.66 20.26
C GLY A 81 -21.99 -26.36 19.21
N VAL A 82 -21.83 -25.30 18.43
CA VAL A 82 -22.79 -24.90 17.40
C VAL A 82 -22.51 -25.69 16.12
N VAL A 83 -22.85 -26.98 16.10
CA VAL A 83 -22.93 -27.74 14.85
C VAL A 83 -24.06 -27.13 14.00
N GLY A 84 -23.71 -26.62 12.82
CA GLY A 84 -24.71 -26.21 11.83
C GLY A 84 -25.17 -27.43 11.05
N GLU A 85 -26.49 -27.56 10.91
CA GLU A 85 -27.21 -28.45 9.96
C GLU A 85 -26.63 -28.42 8.54
#